data_AF-N8YPG6-F1
#
_entry.id   AF-N8YPG6-F1
#
_cell.length_a   1.000
_cell.length_b   1.000
_cell.length_c   1.000
_cell.angle_alpha   90.00
_cell.angle_beta   90.00
_cell.angle_gamma   90.00
#
_symmetry.space_group_name_H-M   'P 1'
#
loop_
_entity.id
_entity.type
_entity.pdbx_description
1 polymer ?
#
loop_
_entity_poly.entity_id
_entity_poly.type
_entity_poly.pdbx_seq_one_letter_code
_entity_poly.pdbx_strand_id
1 'polypeptide(L)' 'MAGGSQIIINKDGITIITPAKFESRAGQHLFKSGEKAEVDLPILPLSQLNELCALKSKFGEEQDVK' A
#
# COMPACT_ATOMS: atom_id res chain seq x y z
N MET A 1 5.63 -22.18 17.46
CA MET A 1 5.16 -21.81 18.83
C MET A 1 6.23 -20.95 19.49
N ALA A 2 5.89 -19.76 20.00
CA ALA A 2 6.81 -18.86 20.70
C ALA A 2 6.93 -19.23 22.19
N GLY A 3 7.53 -20.39 22.48
CA GLY A 3 7.49 -21.09 23.77
C GLY A 3 8.04 -20.33 24.98
N GLY A 4 7.31 -19.31 25.45
CA GLY A 4 7.65 -18.48 26.61
C GLY A 4 8.07 -17.05 26.27
N SER A 5 8.04 -16.63 25.00
CA SER A 5 8.38 -15.25 24.63
C SER A 5 7.21 -14.30 24.94
N GLN A 6 7.50 -13.14 25.52
CA GLN A 6 6.51 -12.12 25.90
C GLN A 6 7.01 -10.72 25.58
N ILE A 7 6.07 -9.79 25.38
CA ILE A 7 6.32 -8.35 25.28
C ILE A 7 5.47 -7.69 26.36
N ILE A 8 6.10 -6.93 27.27
CA ILE A 8 5.43 -6.19 28.32
C ILE A 8 5.55 -4.69 28.00
N ILE A 9 4.42 -3.98 28.02
CA ILE A 9 4.35 -2.54 27.76
C ILE A 9 3.64 -1.89 28.95
N ASN A 10 4.31 -0.96 29.64
CA ASN A 10 3.76 -0.27 30.80
C ASN A 10 4.36 1.15 30.94
N LYS A 11 4.08 1.83 32.06
CA LYS A 11 4.56 3.20 32.33
C LYS A 11 6.10 3.34 32.31
N ASP A 12 6.83 2.24 32.52
CA ASP A 12 8.28 2.22 32.59
C ASP A 12 8.91 1.90 31.22
N GLY A 13 8.12 1.47 30.24
CA GLY A 13 8.54 1.28 28.84
C GLY A 13 8.15 -0.05 28.22
N ILE A 14 8.99 -0.55 27.31
CA ILE A 14 8.82 -1.81 26.58
C ILE A 14 9.89 -2.81 27.02
N THR A 15 9.47 -4.01 27.43
CA THR A 15 10.36 -5.11 27.82
C THR A 15 10.09 -6.35 26.96
N ILE A 16 11.16 -6.95 26.42
CA ILE A 16 11.10 -8.21 25.66
C ILE A 16 11.61 -9.35 26.57
N ILE A 17 10.81 -10.38 26.77
CA ILE A 17 11.19 -11.60 27.47
C ILE A 17 11.28 -12.72 26.44
N THR A 18 12.42 -13.40 26.35
CA THR A 18 12.60 -14.56 25.46
C THR A 18 13.56 -15.56 26.11
N PRO A 19 13.28 -16.88 26.05
CA PRO A 19 14.19 -17.90 26.59
C PRO A 19 15.44 -18.11 25.73
N ALA A 20 15.46 -17.55 24.51
CA ALA A 20 16.55 -17.67 23.55
C ALA A 20 17.08 -16.28 23.13
N LYS A 21 18.09 -16.26 22.26
CA LYS A 21 18.73 -15.03 21.78
C LYS A 21 17.70 -14.01 21.26
N PHE A 22 17.81 -12.78 21.75
CA PHE A 22 17.13 -11.64 21.16
C PHE A 22 18.01 -11.03 20.06
N GLU A 23 17.47 -10.93 18.85
CA GLU A 23 18.12 -10.24 17.72
C GLU A 23 17.22 -9.10 17.25
N SER A 24 17.69 -7.85 17.42
CA SER A 24 17.07 -6.69 16.80
C SER A 24 17.77 -6.38 15.49
N ARG A 25 17.06 -6.47 14.37
CA ARG A 25 17.57 -6.08 13.06
C ARG A 25 17.19 -4.64 12.78
N ALA A 26 18.19 -3.75 12.71
CA ALA A 26 17.97 -2.41 12.20
C ALA A 26 17.41 -2.48 10.76
N GLY A 27 16.44 -1.63 10.43
CA GLY A 27 15.82 -1.59 9.09
C GLY A 27 14.57 -2.46 8.90
N GLN A 28 13.97 -3.03 9.96
CA GLN A 28 12.63 -3.64 9.85
C GLN A 28 11.53 -2.57 9.58
N HIS A 29 11.82 -1.32 9.88
CA HIS A 29 11.15 -0.11 9.39
C HIS A 29 11.93 0.46 8.19
N LEU A 30 12.19 -0.36 7.16
CA LEU A 30 12.68 0.16 5.88
C LEU A 30 11.50 0.79 5.15
N PHE A 31 11.24 2.06 5.42
CA PHE A 31 10.34 2.86 4.62
C PHE A 31 11.03 3.14 3.28
N LYS A 32 10.80 2.27 2.30
CA LYS A 32 11.21 2.56 0.92
C LYS A 32 10.42 3.79 0.45
N SER A 33 11.09 4.71 -0.24
CA SER A 33 10.40 5.80 -0.93
C SER A 33 9.35 5.23 -1.89
N GLY A 34 8.25 5.94 -2.08
CA GLY A 34 7.28 5.57 -3.12
C GLY A 34 7.98 5.46 -4.47
N GLU A 35 7.69 4.39 -5.21
CA GLU A 35 8.19 4.15 -6.55
C GLU A 35 7.06 4.38 -7.54
N LYS A 36 7.38 4.94 -8.73
CA LYS A 36 6.40 5.00 -9.82
C LYS A 36 6.20 3.58 -10.34
N ALA A 37 5.03 3.01 -10.10
CA ALA A 37 4.62 1.78 -10.76
C ALA A 37 4.15 2.12 -12.19
N GLU A 38 4.76 1.51 -13.19
CA GLU A 38 4.16 1.43 -14.52
C GLU A 38 2.91 0.56 -14.39
N VAL A 39 1.75 1.17 -14.58
CA VAL A 39 0.46 0.46 -14.54
C VAL A 39 -0.07 0.44 -15.96
N ASP A 40 -0.22 -0.76 -16.52
CA ASP A 40 -1.05 -0.96 -17.71
C ASP A 40 -2.50 -0.69 -17.32
N LEU A 41 -2.97 0.50 -17.66
CA LEU A 41 -4.35 0.89 -17.44
C LEU A 41 -5.22 0.06 -18.41
N PRO A 42 -6.21 -0.69 -17.91
CA PRO A 42 -7.13 -1.37 -18.80
C PRO A 42 -7.88 -0.33 -19.64
N ILE A 43 -8.16 -0.67 -20.90
CA ILE A 43 -9.03 0.14 -21.76
C ILE A 43 -10.42 0.10 -21.13
N LEU A 44 -10.82 1.22 -20.53
CA LEU A 44 -12.16 1.38 -19.99
C LEU A 44 -13.15 1.55 -21.15
N PRO A 45 -14.33 0.91 -21.13
CA PRO A 45 -15.37 1.14 -22.12
C PRO A 45 -15.99 2.53 -21.93
N LEU A 46 -15.33 3.56 -22.45
CA LEU A 46 -15.72 4.97 -22.33
C LEU A 46 -17.08 5.28 -22.95
N SER A 47 -17.50 4.51 -23.95
CA SER A 47 -18.83 4.62 -24.58
C SER A 47 -19.98 4.22 -23.65
N GLN A 48 -19.69 3.56 -22.53
CA GLN A 48 -20.68 3.14 -21.52
C GLN A 48 -20.66 4.02 -20.27
N LEU A 49 -19.80 5.05 -20.22
CA LEU A 49 -19.70 5.94 -19.07
C LEU A 49 -20.92 6.87 -19.02
N ASN A 50 -21.61 6.88 -17.86
CA ASN A 50 -22.72 7.79 -17.62
C ASN A 50 -22.23 9.25 -17.51
N GLU A 51 -23.14 10.22 -17.67
CA GLU A 51 -22.83 11.66 -17.59
C GLU A 51 -22.28 12.13 -16.24
N LEU A 52 -22.38 11.30 -15.19
CA LEU A 52 -21.82 11.58 -13.87
C LEU A 52 -20.36 11.13 -13.73
N CYS A 53 -19.84 10.37 -14.70
CA CYS A 53 -18.47 9.90 -14.65
C CYS A 53 -17.50 11.03 -15.01
N ALA A 54 -16.77 11.52 -14.01
CA ALA A 54 -15.78 12.60 -14.14
C ALA A 54 -14.64 12.31 -15.14
N LEU A 55 -14.50 11.06 -15.60
CA LEU A 55 -13.51 10.65 -16.59
C LEU A 55 -13.98 10.88 -18.04
N LYS A 56 -15.29 11.05 -18.28
CA LYS A 56 -15.84 11.30 -19.63
C LYS A 56 -15.31 12.62 -20.21
N SER A 57 -15.27 13.68 -19.41
CA SER A 57 -14.75 14.99 -19.86
C SER A 57 -13.24 15.02 -20.12
N LYS A 58 -12.49 14.01 -19.63
CA LYS A 58 -11.03 13.94 -19.82
C LYS A 58 -10.61 13.05 -20.99
N PHE A 59 -11.46 12.12 -21.41
CA PHE A 59 -11.10 11.10 -22.40
C PHE A 59 -12.17 10.83 -23.48
N GLY A 60 -13.35 11.46 -23.38
CA GLY A 60 -14.53 11.16 -24.21
C GLY A 60 -14.78 12.12 -25.37
N GLU A 61 -13.79 12.89 -25.83
CA GLU A 61 -13.92 13.62 -27.11
C GLU A 61 -13.68 12.62 -28.24
N GLU A 62 -14.77 12.13 -28.82
CA GLU A 62 -14.78 11.38 -30.07
C GLU A 62 -14.21 12.30 -31.17
N GLN A 63 -13.03 11.96 -31.71
CA GLN A 63 -12.54 12.63 -32.91
C GLN A 63 -13.44 12.22 -34.07
N ASP A 64 -14.38 13.11 -34.43
CA ASP A 64 -15.10 13.11 -35.69
C ASP A 64 -14.07 13.31 -36.82
N VAL A 65 -13.55 12.20 -37.32
CA VAL A 65 -12.73 12.16 -38.53
C VAL A 65 -13.70 12.05 -39.70
N LYS A 66 -13.89 13.20 -40.38
CA LYS A 66 -14.49 13.32 -41.71
C LYS A 66 -13.88 12.35 -42.74
#